data_AF-A0A3V3PCA1-F1
#
_entry.id   AF-A0A3V3PCA1-F1
#
_cell.length_a   1.000
_cell.length_b   1.000
_cell.length_c   1.000
_cell.angle_alpha   90.00
_cell.angle_beta   90.00
_cell.angle_gamma   90.00
#
_symmetry.space_group_name_H-M   'P 1'
#
loop_
_entity.id
_entity.type
_entity.pdbx_description
1 polymer ?
#
loop_
_entity_poly.entity_id
_entity_poly.type
_entity_poly.pdbx_seq_one_letter_code
_entity_poly.pdbx_strand_id
1 'polypeptide(L)'
;MRFLMSLALRMGRTLSELRDTMSASELRLWAEFDKHSPIGDIRGDIQAAQIATAVFNAQGAKATMSDMLLRWQRDPDEEGADPFAGLEAALTAATQ
;
A
#
# COMPACT_ATOMS: atom_id res chain seq x y z
N MET A 1 -0.59 -13.53 -2.55
CA MET A 1 0.78 -13.43 -3.11
C MET A 1 1.70 -12.53 -2.27
N ARG A 2 1.27 -11.34 -1.82
CA ARG A 2 2.08 -10.41 -1.01
C ARG A 2 2.80 -11.06 0.18
N PHE A 3 2.09 -11.80 1.03
CA PHE A 3 2.66 -12.47 2.21
C PHE A 3 3.88 -13.37 1.86
N LEU A 4 3.74 -14.26 0.88
CA LEU A 4 4.83 -15.16 0.47
C LEU A 4 6.05 -14.40 -0.05
N MET A 5 5.81 -13.32 -0.81
CA MET A 5 6.87 -12.47 -1.34
C MET A 5 7.61 -11.74 -0.21
N SER A 6 6.88 -11.12 0.73
CA SER A 6 7.47 -10.46 1.90
C SER A 6 8.24 -11.43 2.78
N LEU A 7 7.71 -12.64 3.00
CA LEU A 7 8.36 -13.66 3.81
C LEU A 7 9.66 -14.17 3.16
N ALA A 8 9.64 -14.45 1.86
CA ALA A 8 10.82 -14.87 1.10
C ALA A 8 11.93 -13.80 1.15
N LEU A 9 11.57 -12.53 0.90
CA LEU A 9 12.50 -11.39 1.02
C LEU A 9 13.08 -11.27 2.43
N ARG A 10 12.25 -11.38 3.47
CA ARG A 10 12.69 -11.27 4.87
C ARG A 10 13.65 -12.39 5.25
N MET A 11 13.47 -13.58 4.68
CA MET A 11 14.34 -14.72 4.92
C MET A 11 15.57 -14.77 3.99
N GLY A 12 15.69 -13.84 3.03
CA GLY A 12 16.79 -13.81 2.06
C GLY A 12 16.77 -14.99 1.07
N ARG A 13 15.57 -15.50 0.74
CA ARG A 13 15.38 -16.69 -0.11
C ARG A 13 14.52 -16.34 -1.32
N THR A 14 14.62 -17.14 -2.38
CA THR A 14 13.67 -17.08 -3.49
C THR A 14 12.33 -17.71 -3.11
N LEU A 15 11.27 -17.40 -3.86
CA LEU A 15 9.95 -18.00 -3.66
C LEU A 15 9.96 -19.52 -3.88
N SER A 16 10.77 -20.02 -4.83
CA SER A 16 10.87 -21.45 -5.12
C SER A 16 11.52 -22.18 -3.95
N GLU A 17 12.67 -21.69 -3.46
CA GLU A 17 13.35 -22.27 -2.28
C GLU A 17 12.46 -22.28 -1.04
N LEU A 18 11.71 -21.20 -0.80
CA LEU A 18 10.77 -21.12 0.33
C LEU A 18 9.70 -22.22 0.22
N ARG A 19 9.14 -22.43 -0.98
CA ARG A 19 8.08 -23.41 -1.22
C ARG A 19 8.58 -24.86 -1.16
N ASP A 20 9.81 -25.09 -1.57
CA ASP A 20 10.41 -26.43 -1.61
C ASP A 20 10.88 -26.88 -0.22
N THR A 21 11.33 -25.95 0.63
CA THR A 21 11.92 -26.26 1.93
C THR A 21 10.97 -26.10 3.12
N MET A 22 9.95 -25.24 3.01
CA MET A 22 9.04 -24.94 4.13
C MET A 22 7.78 -25.79 4.07
N SER A 23 7.46 -26.45 5.19
CA SER A 23 6.23 -27.23 5.31
C SER A 23 4.98 -26.33 5.33
N ALA A 24 3.84 -26.86 4.87
CA ALA A 24 2.58 -26.13 4.89
C ALA A 24 2.12 -25.74 6.31
N SER A 25 2.47 -26.52 7.34
CA SER A 25 2.16 -26.20 8.74
C SER A 25 2.97 -25.01 9.24
N GLU A 26 4.27 -24.97 8.95
CA GLU A 26 5.13 -23.83 9.30
C GLU A 26 4.68 -22.56 8.57
N LEU A 27 4.34 -22.68 7.28
CA LEU A 27 3.84 -21.55 6.50
C LEU A 27 2.54 -20.95 7.09
N ARG A 28 1.66 -21.80 7.63
CA ARG A 28 0.45 -21.34 8.35
C ARG A 28 0.79 -20.59 9.62
N LEU A 29 1.77 -21.05 10.40
CA LEU A 29 2.21 -20.34 11.61
C LEU A 29 2.74 -18.95 11.27
N TRP A 30 3.52 -18.82 10.19
CA TRP A 30 3.97 -17.52 9.71
C TRP A 30 2.81 -16.63 9.25
N ALA A 31 1.79 -17.20 8.61
CA ALA A 31 0.61 -16.44 8.20
C ALA A 31 -0.23 -15.94 9.39
N GLU A 32 -0.33 -16.73 10.46
CA GLU A 32 -0.98 -16.27 11.71
C GLU A 32 -0.15 -15.20 12.40
N PHE A 33 1.18 -15.34 12.40
CA PHE A 33 2.07 -14.31 12.95
C PHE A 33 1.96 -12.98 12.20
N ASP A 34 1.87 -12.99 10.87
CA ASP A 34 1.76 -11.80 10.01
C ASP A 34 0.54 -10.92 10.35
N LYS A 35 -0.55 -11.52 10.83
CA LYS A 35 -1.75 -10.78 11.28
C LYS A 35 -1.49 -9.91 12.51
N HIS A 36 -0.55 -10.33 13.37
CA HIS A 36 -0.20 -9.59 14.59
C HIS A 36 1.01 -8.67 14.38
N SER A 37 1.98 -9.11 13.58
CA SER A 37 3.17 -8.33 13.25
C SER A 37 3.44 -8.45 11.75
N PRO A 38 2.97 -7.47 10.94
CA PRO A 38 3.12 -7.52 9.50
C PRO A 38 4.59 -7.71 9.10
N ILE A 39 4.83 -8.75 8.31
CA ILE A 39 6.13 -9.09 7.76
C ILE A 39 6.33 -8.27 6.48
N GLY A 40 7.42 -7.50 6.48
CA GLY A 40 7.80 -6.62 5.37
C GLY A 40 7.89 -5.17 5.80
N ASP A 41 7.85 -4.27 4.82
CA ASP A 41 8.24 -2.87 5.02
C ASP A 41 7.12 -1.99 5.61
N ILE A 42 5.89 -2.50 5.67
CA ILE A 42 4.70 -1.79 6.19
C ILE A 42 4.96 -1.18 7.56
N ARG A 43 5.66 -1.90 8.44
CA ARG A 43 6.00 -1.40 9.78
C ARG A 43 6.92 -0.20 9.72
N GLY A 44 7.91 -0.22 8.82
CA GLY A 44 8.81 0.90 8.58
C GLY A 44 8.06 2.10 8.02
N ASP A 45 7.16 1.86 7.07
CA ASP A 45 6.32 2.91 6.46
C ASP A 45 5.42 3.58 7.50
N ILE A 46 4.79 2.81 8.40
CA ILE A 46 3.98 3.35 9.51
C ILE A 46 4.84 4.18 10.46
N GLN A 47 6.02 3.69 10.84
CA GLN A 47 6.93 4.43 11.73
C GLN A 47 7.39 5.74 11.07
N ALA A 48 7.74 5.70 9.79
CA ALA A 48 8.14 6.89 9.04
C ALA A 48 7.00 7.91 8.97
N ALA A 49 5.77 7.45 8.68
CA ALA A 49 4.59 8.30 8.66
C ALA A 49 4.32 8.93 10.04
N GLN A 50 4.44 8.17 11.14
CA GLN A 50 4.29 8.69 12.50
C GLN A 50 5.29 9.81 12.81
N ILE A 51 6.56 9.61 12.48
CA ILE A 51 7.62 10.61 12.69
C ILE A 51 7.33 11.86 11.84
N ALA A 52 7.00 11.67 10.56
CA ALA A 52 6.68 12.78 9.65
C ALA A 52 5.49 13.59 10.18
N THR A 53 4.37 12.95 10.53
CA THR A 53 3.20 13.62 11.11
C THR A 53 3.56 14.43 12.35
N ALA A 54 4.37 13.86 13.26
CA ALA A 54 4.81 14.58 14.45
C ALA A 54 5.65 15.82 14.12
N VAL A 55 6.57 15.71 13.16
CA VAL A 55 7.44 16.82 12.71
C VAL A 55 6.63 17.93 12.04
N PHE A 56 5.67 17.59 11.17
CA PHE A 56 4.80 18.56 10.52
C PHE A 56 3.88 19.27 11.53
N ASN A 57 3.29 18.52 12.46
CA ASN A 57 2.42 19.09 13.47
C ASN A 57 3.19 19.96 14.48
N ALA A 58 4.45 19.63 14.78
CA ALA A 58 5.33 20.48 15.58
C ALA A 58 5.62 21.84 14.91
N GLN A 59 5.53 21.93 13.59
CA GLN A 59 5.68 23.18 12.82
C GLN A 59 4.34 23.94 12.64
N GLY A 60 3.26 23.46 13.26
CA GLY A 60 1.94 24.09 13.18
C GLY A 60 1.08 23.64 12.01
N ALA A 61 1.50 22.63 11.24
CA ALA A 61 0.62 21.98 10.26
C ALA A 61 -0.44 21.13 10.96
N LYS A 62 -1.47 20.73 10.21
CA LYS A 62 -2.52 19.78 10.65
C LYS A 62 -2.47 18.53 9.77
N ALA A 63 -1.34 17.84 9.81
CA ALA A 63 -1.16 16.60 9.09
C ALA A 63 -1.76 15.42 9.86
N THR A 64 -2.39 14.49 9.14
CA THR A 64 -2.81 13.20 9.68
C THR A 64 -1.78 12.12 9.33
N MET A 65 -1.87 10.97 9.99
CA MET A 65 -1.02 9.82 9.67
C MET A 65 -1.31 9.26 8.28
N SER A 66 -2.57 9.32 7.85
CA SER A 66 -3.01 8.89 6.52
C SER A 66 -2.42 9.72 5.38
N ASP A 67 -2.15 11.01 5.63
CA ASP A 67 -1.51 11.91 4.66
C ASP A 67 -0.03 11.59 4.46
N MET A 68 0.61 11.03 5.49
CA MET A 68 2.05 10.77 5.52
C MET A 68 2.41 9.32 5.20
N LEU A 69 1.42 8.43 5.08
CA LEU A 69 1.63 7.03 4.68
C LEU A 69 1.95 6.94 3.19
N LEU A 70 3.03 6.22 2.87
CA LEU A 70 3.45 5.96 1.49
C LEU A 70 2.40 5.15 0.72
N ARG A 71 1.98 5.67 -0.43
CA ARG A 71 1.11 4.99 -1.39
C ARG A 71 1.90 4.63 -2.64
N TRP A 72 2.43 3.41 -2.68
CA TRP A 72 3.24 2.91 -3.80
C TRP A 72 2.43 2.64 -5.06
N GLN A 73 1.16 2.26 -4.89
CA GLN A 73 0.19 2.16 -5.97
C GLN A 73 -0.83 3.28 -5.75
N ARG A 74 -1.10 4.07 -6.79
CA ARG A 74 -2.22 5.02 -6.78
C ARG A 74 -3.52 4.22 -6.94
N ASP A 75 -4.54 4.56 -6.17
CA ASP A 75 -5.85 3.95 -6.35
C ASP A 75 -6.36 4.28 -7.77
N PRO A 76 -6.85 3.30 -8.54
CA PRO A 76 -7.38 3.56 -9.89
C PRO A 76 -8.54 4.56 -9.87
N ASP A 77 -9.27 4.64 -8.77
CA ASP A 77 -10.37 5.61 -8.58
C ASP A 77 -9.89 7.05 -8.33
N GLU A 78 -8.58 7.28 -8.15
CA GLU A 78 -7.94 8.60 -8.17
C GLU A 78 -7.47 8.99 -9.59
N GLU A 79 -7.83 8.25 -10.64
CA GLU A 79 -7.93 8.82 -11.99
C GLU A 79 -9.04 9.87 -11.94
N GLY A 80 -8.65 11.11 -11.68
CA GLY A 80 -9.55 12.25 -11.69
C GLY A 80 -10.49 12.15 -12.87
N ALA A 81 -11.79 12.13 -12.59
CA ALA A 81 -12.85 12.11 -13.59
C ALA A 81 -12.42 12.99 -14.77
N ASP A 82 -12.36 12.41 -15.97
CA ASP A 82 -11.94 13.13 -17.18
C ASP A 82 -12.66 14.50 -17.19
N PRO A 83 -11.92 15.62 -17.08
CA PRO A 83 -12.51 16.96 -17.01
C PRO A 83 -13.41 17.28 -18.22
N PHE A 84 -13.27 16.50 -19.29
CA PHE A 84 -14.00 16.64 -20.54
C PHE A 84 -15.02 15.52 -20.80
N ALA A 85 -15.27 14.63 -19.83
CA ALA A 85 -16.25 13.55 -19.97
C ALA A 85 -17.67 14.05 -20.37
N GLY A 86 -18.01 15.30 -20.03
CA GLY A 86 -19.28 15.93 -20.41
C GLY A 86 -19.24 16.81 -21.66
N LEU A 87 -18.06 17.02 -22.27
CA LEU A 87 -17.86 17.99 -23.36
C LEU A 87 -18.57 17.55 -24.65
N GLU A 88 -18.51 16.27 -24.97
CA GLU A 88 -19.14 15.70 -26.17
C GLU A 88 -20.68 15.84 -26.10
N ALA A 89 -21.27 15.54 -24.94
CA ALA A 89 -22.70 15.73 -24.71
C ALA A 89 -23.13 17.19 -24.86
N ALA A 90 -22.32 18.13 -24.34
CA ALA A 90 -22.58 19.57 -24.43
C ALA A 90 -22.52 20.09 -25.87
N LEU A 91 -21.53 19.64 -26.66
CA LEU A 91 -21.39 20.02 -28.07
C LEU A 91 -22.55 19.49 -28.92
N THR A 92 -22.98 18.26 -28.67
CA THR A 92 -24.09 17.63 -29.41
C THR A 92 -25.42 18.33 -29.13
N ALA A 93 -25.65 18.74 -27.88
CA ALA A 93 -26.83 19.50 -27.48
C ALA A 93 -26.88 20.92 -28.09
N ALA A 94 -25.72 21.54 -28.35
CA ALA A 94 -25.65 22.87 -28.96
C ALA A 94 -25.86 22.87 -30.49
N THR A 95 -25.81 21.70 -31.13
CA THR A 95 -26.00 21.53 -32.58
C THR A 95 -27.42 21.13 -32.99
N GLN A 96 -28.35 20.98 -32.03
CA GLN A 96 -29.79 20.77 -32.26
C GLN A 96 -30.56 22.08 -32.12
#